data_AF-A0A679KI86-F1
#
_entry.id   AF-A0A679KI86-F1
#
_cell.length_a   1.000
_cell.length_b   1.000
_cell.length_c   1.000
_cell.angle_alpha   90.00
_cell.angle_beta   90.00
_cell.angle_gamma   90.00
#
_symmetry.space_group_name_H-M   'P 1'
#
loop_
_entity.id
_entity.type
_entity.pdbx_description
1 polymer ?
#
loop_
_entity_poly.entity_id
_entity_poly.type
_entity_poly.pdbx_seq_one_letter_code
_entity_poly.pdbx_strand_id
1 'polypeptide(L)' 'MTLSLQIAGLAAILIVGGLSALKLAAMDFDRRHPRRTEPAPRD' A
#
# COMPACT_ATOMS: atom_id res chain seq x y z
N MET A 1 -4.29 12.29 -29.81
CA MET A 1 -3.12 11.76 -29.07
C MET A 1 -2.93 12.40 -27.69
N THR A 2 -3.09 13.73 -27.55
CA THR A 2 -2.99 14.43 -26.25
C THR A 2 -3.99 13.96 -25.18
N LEU A 3 -5.24 13.68 -25.57
CA LEU A 3 -6.29 13.17 -24.66
C LEU A 3 -5.90 11.82 -24.02
N SER A 4 -5.35 10.90 -24.81
CA SER A 4 -4.89 9.59 -24.33
C SER A 4 -3.73 9.72 -23.35
N LEU A 5 -2.83 10.67 -23.59
CA LEU A 5 -1.69 10.94 -22.70
C LEU A 5 -2.15 11.53 -21.36
N GLN A 6 -3.15 12.42 -21.37
CA GLN A 6 -3.74 12.98 -20.15
C GLN A 6 -4.42 11.90 -19.30
N ILE A 7 -5.19 11.02 -19.93
CA ILE A 7 -5.86 9.90 -19.25
C ILE A 7 -4.82 8.95 -18.64
N ALA A 8 -3.78 8.60 -19.39
CA ALA A 8 -2.68 7.77 -18.89
C ALA A 8 -1.96 8.42 -17.70
N GLY A 9 -1.71 9.73 -17.76
CA GLY A 9 -1.14 10.49 -16.64
C GLY A 9 -2.02 10.49 -15.39
N LEU A 10 -3.33 10.72 -15.56
CA LEU A 10 -4.30 10.71 -14.46
C LEU A 10 -4.43 9.33 -13.82
N ALA A 11 -4.46 8.28 -14.64
CA ALA A 11 -4.48 6.89 -14.18
C ALA A 11 -3.21 6.54 -13.39
N ALA A 12 -2.03 6.96 -13.88
CA ALA A 12 -0.77 6.73 -13.17
C ALA A 12 -0.76 7.38 -11.77
N ILE A 13 -1.24 8.63 -11.66
CA ILE A 13 -1.33 9.33 -10.38
C ILE A 13 -2.29 8.61 -9.42
N LEU A 14 -3.47 8.20 -9.90
CA LEU A 14 -4.46 7.49 -9.09
C LEU A 14 -3.93 6.13 -8.61
N ILE A 15 -3.23 5.39 -9.47
CA ILE A 15 -2.63 4.09 -9.13
C ILE A 15 -1.54 4.28 -8.06
N VAL A 16 -0.59 5.19 -8.27
CA VAL A 16 0.52 5.43 -7.32
C VAL A 16 -0.01 5.97 -5.98
N GLY A 17 -0.95 6.91 -6.02
CA GLY A 17 -1.60 7.44 -4.82
C GLY A 17 -2.39 6.36 -4.06
N GLY A 18 -3.16 5.54 -4.78
CA GLY A 18 -3.92 4.42 -4.23
C GLY A 18 -3.02 3.36 -3.58
N LEU A 19 -1.94 2.95 -4.26
CA LEU A 19 -0.94 2.01 -3.72
C LEU A 19 -0.25 2.54 -2.47
N SER A 20 0.07 3.83 -2.44
CA SER A 20 0.68 4.48 -1.27
C SER A 20 -0.27 4.47 -0.07
N ALA A 21 -1.55 4.79 -0.29
CA ALA A 21 -2.58 4.74 0.75
C ALA A 21 -2.81 3.30 1.24
N LEU A 22 -2.86 2.32 0.33
CA LEU A 22 -3.03 0.90 0.66
C LEU A 22 -1.86 0.38 1.50
N LYS A 23 -0.62 0.75 1.15
CA LYS A 23 0.58 0.39 1.91
C LYS A 23 0.55 1.00 3.31
N LEU A 24 0.16 2.28 3.43
CA LEU A 24 0.06 2.96 4.71
C LEU A 24 -1.01 2.31 5.59
N ALA A 25 -2.17 2.00 5.02
CA ALA A 25 -3.25 1.31 5.69
C ALA A 25 -2.84 -0.11 6.12
N ALA A 26 -2.11 -0.84 5.27
CA ALA A 26 -1.60 -2.18 5.61
C ALA A 26 -0.59 -2.13 6.76
N MET A 27 0.32 -1.17 6.77
CA MET A 27 1.30 -0.98 7.85
C MET A 27 0.63 -0.55 9.16
N ASP A 28 -0.40 0.29 9.07
CA ASP A 28 -1.17 0.72 10.22
C ASP A 28 -2.04 -0.42 10.78
N PHE A 29 -2.60 -1.25 9.89
CA PHE A 29 -3.30 -2.49 10.26
C PHE A 29 -2.36 -3.50 10.91
N ASP A 30 -1.16 -3.72 10.36
CA ASP A 30 -0.14 -4.61 10.91
C ASP A 30 0.34 -4.12 12.30
N ARG A 31 0.49 -2.79 12.48
CA ARG A 31 0.76 -2.20 13.79
C ARG A 31 -0.36 -2.41 14.80
N ARG A 32 -1.62 -2.32 14.37
CA ARG A 32 -2.80 -2.47 15.24
C ARG A 32 -3.13 -3.94 15.52
N HIS A 33 -2.76 -4.84 14.62
CA HIS A 33 -2.88 -6.29 14.77
C HIS A 33 -1.51 -6.94 14.58
N PRO A 34 -0.56 -6.70 15.51
CA PRO A 34 0.75 -7.32 15.41
C PRO A 34 0.52 -8.83 15.37
N ARG A 35 0.94 -9.48 14.29
CA ARG A 35 0.86 -10.94 14.21
C ARG A 35 1.58 -11.48 15.43
N ARG A 36 0.84 -12.23 16.24
CA ARG A 36 1.33 -13.01 17.38
C ARG A 36 2.20 -14.17 16.87
N THR A 37 3.24 -13.85 16.12
CA THR A 37 4.27 -14.77 15.63
C THR A 37 5.59 -14.34 16.23
N GLU A 38 5.65 -14.39 17.55
CA GLU A 38 6.89 -14.71 18.21
C GLU A 38 6.73 -16.13 18.75
N PRO A 39 7.19 -17.17 18.03
CA PRO A 39 7.59 -18.38 18.71
C PRO A 39 8.78 -17.97 19.56
N ALA A 40 8.56 -17.80 20.86
CA ALA A 40 9.62 -17.56 21.81
C ALA A 40 10.79 -18.54 21.52
N PRO A 41 12.06 -18.07 21.50
CA PRO A 41 13.18 -18.97 21.42
C PRO A 41 13.04 -19.94 22.60
N ARG A 42 12.88 -21.23 22.29
CA ARG A 42 12.99 -22.28 23.31
C ARG A 42 14.47 -22.44 23.58
N ASP A 43 14.97 -21.60 24.48
CA ASP A 43 16.20 -21.87 25.24
C ASP A 43 15.97 -23.08 26.16
#